data_AF-A0A956Z4S1-F1
#
_entry.id   AF-A0A956Z4S1-F1
#
_cell.length_a   1.000
_cell.length_b   1.000
_cell.length_c   1.000
_cell.angle_alpha   90.00
_cell.angle_beta   90.00
_cell.angle_gamma   90.00
#
_symmetry.space_group_name_H-M   'P 1'
#
loop_
_entity.id
_entity.type
_entity.pdbx_description
1 polymer ?
#
loop_
_entity_poly.entity_id
_entity_poly.type
_entity_poly.pdbx_seq_one_letter_code
_entity_poly.pdbx_strand_id
1 'polypeptide(L)'
;MVKWRLVLITLVTLVSVALVGGLVLATDATNRMNTSISNLNRVLTNLQNRSGTDLTLDDFQRLQGSVDDLLNTLQAVRGQTAFLRPFAPLNKDLTSIYSALDVTNELALSVNDLLTGLQPTLFFMVDGDEQDTVVRQISAGERIVELLRLGRSRFFTATEHLDGARAQLDQMDLGGISPQMLRNFVTLDNYEKQFRDINNSLILLPDALESALGLDQEQSYLILSQNSDELRPSGGYLSTYGWITVRNGRITAYDYSATTATSPNPPSIANPYSVPDWWIPYGDTIYAAWDGSWYADFQKTAEMAVWYYNAGNNPQSPVSGAFGIDTYAIEALLSALGTVPLAQYDVTVTADNFRELVYDIRTRGENQHKVFLADLYRQIFNQWQSAGRSQEASTRILGVLLRALQEKHIMLYFRDGRMNQIVDTLGW
;
A
#
# COMPACT_ATOMS: atom_id res chain seq x y z
N MET A 1 -4.34 -0.13 5.75
CA MET A 1 -4.13 -1.40 5.01
C MET A 1 -4.35 -1.13 3.54
N VAL A 2 -3.48 -1.70 2.71
CA VAL A 2 -3.77 -2.01 1.31
C VAL A 2 -5.18 -2.59 1.19
N LYS A 3 -5.81 -2.35 0.04
CA LYS A 3 -7.04 -3.00 -0.42
C LYS A 3 -7.09 -4.54 -0.27
N TRP A 4 -6.13 -5.21 0.37
CA TRP A 4 -6.29 -6.53 1.03
C TRP A 4 -7.52 -6.56 1.93
N ARG A 5 -7.80 -5.52 2.73
CA ARG A 5 -9.07 -5.45 3.48
C ARG A 5 -10.29 -5.46 2.55
N LEU A 6 -10.20 -4.78 1.40
CA LEU A 6 -11.23 -4.84 0.37
C LEU A 6 -11.30 -6.22 -0.27
N VAL A 7 -10.20 -6.86 -0.74
CA VAL A 7 -10.16 -8.27 -1.22
C VAL A 7 -10.77 -9.24 -0.23
N LEU A 8 -10.46 -9.08 1.06
CA LEU A 8 -10.93 -9.96 2.12
C LEU A 8 -12.40 -9.67 2.48
N ILE A 9 -12.88 -8.43 2.39
CA ILE A 9 -14.33 -8.09 2.49
C ILE A 9 -15.08 -8.51 1.21
N THR A 10 -14.35 -8.62 0.10
CA THR A 10 -14.83 -8.89 -1.25
C THR A 10 -14.96 -10.38 -1.55
N LEU A 11 -14.16 -11.22 -0.91
CA LEU A 11 -14.42 -12.67 -0.93
C LEU A 11 -15.70 -13.04 -0.12
N VAL A 12 -16.11 -12.19 0.82
CA VAL A 12 -17.26 -12.45 1.73
C VAL A 12 -18.63 -12.35 1.06
N THR A 13 -18.77 -11.59 -0.02
CA THR A 13 -20.08 -11.38 -0.68
C THR A 13 -20.19 -12.06 -2.06
N LEU A 14 -19.10 -12.70 -2.56
CA LEU A 14 -19.11 -13.61 -3.73
C LEU A 14 -20.11 -14.76 -3.50
N VAL A 15 -20.24 -15.04 -2.21
CA VAL A 15 -21.06 -15.97 -1.47
C VAL A 15 -22.57 -15.82 -1.67
N SER A 16 -23.09 -14.60 -1.62
CA SER A 16 -24.54 -14.34 -1.69
C SER A 16 -25.08 -14.58 -3.10
N VAL A 17 -24.18 -14.61 -4.08
CA VAL A 17 -24.48 -14.66 -5.50
C VAL A 17 -24.88 -16.05 -5.98
N ALA A 18 -24.18 -17.08 -5.50
CA ALA A 18 -24.52 -18.46 -5.78
C ALA A 18 -25.71 -18.98 -4.95
N LEU A 19 -26.14 -18.21 -3.94
CA LEU A 19 -27.13 -18.64 -2.96
C LEU A 19 -28.59 -18.57 -3.44
N VAL A 20 -28.88 -17.96 -4.60
CA VAL A 20 -30.27 -17.80 -5.04
C VAL A 20 -30.49 -18.32 -6.46
N GLY A 21 -30.67 -19.63 -6.53
CA GLY A 21 -31.93 -20.09 -7.11
C GLY A 21 -32.04 -21.59 -7.31
N GLY A 22 -33.13 -22.12 -6.75
CA GLY A 22 -33.96 -23.07 -7.47
C GLY A 22 -33.31 -24.38 -7.86
N LEU A 23 -32.54 -25.00 -6.97
CA LEU A 23 -32.14 -26.39 -7.12
C LEU A 23 -32.59 -27.19 -5.90
N VAL A 24 -33.92 -27.34 -5.79
CA VAL A 24 -34.60 -28.19 -4.79
C VAL A 24 -34.14 -29.66 -4.88
N LEU A 25 -33.42 -30.04 -5.94
CA LEU A 25 -32.77 -31.36 -6.12
C LEU A 25 -31.29 -31.41 -5.68
N ALA A 26 -30.68 -30.29 -5.26
CA ALA A 26 -29.26 -30.20 -4.90
C ALA A 26 -29.03 -29.50 -3.55
N THR A 27 -29.87 -29.79 -2.55
CA THR A 27 -29.72 -29.27 -1.18
C THR A 27 -28.31 -29.52 -0.61
N ASP A 28 -27.70 -30.67 -0.94
CA ASP A 28 -26.32 -31.00 -0.57
C ASP A 28 -25.30 -30.05 -1.23
N ALA A 29 -25.47 -29.72 -2.51
CA ALA A 29 -24.60 -28.79 -3.24
C ALA A 29 -24.64 -27.39 -2.63
N THR A 30 -25.85 -26.90 -2.31
CA THR A 30 -26.04 -25.60 -1.63
C THR A 30 -25.43 -25.61 -0.22
N ASN A 31 -25.59 -26.70 0.54
CA ASN A 31 -25.04 -26.82 1.89
C ASN A 31 -23.51 -26.85 1.89
N ARG A 32 -22.89 -27.60 0.98
CA ARG A 32 -21.42 -27.64 0.82
C ARG A 32 -20.89 -26.27 0.44
N MET A 33 -21.54 -25.62 -0.52
CA MET A 33 -21.16 -24.27 -0.92
C MET A 33 -21.21 -23.29 0.25
N ASN A 34 -22.31 -23.26 1.00
CA ASN A 34 -22.45 -22.42 2.20
C ASN A 34 -21.38 -22.71 3.26
N THR A 35 -20.95 -23.96 3.39
CA THR A 35 -19.92 -24.37 4.37
C THR A 35 -18.54 -23.85 3.97
N SER A 36 -18.10 -24.10 2.74
CA SER A 36 -16.80 -23.64 2.23
C SER A 36 -16.69 -22.12 2.28
N ILE A 37 -17.78 -21.45 1.90
CA ILE A 37 -17.98 -20.01 2.02
C ILE A 37 -17.86 -19.52 3.47
N SER A 38 -18.55 -20.16 4.42
CA SER A 38 -18.54 -19.74 5.82
C SER A 38 -17.15 -19.90 6.42
N ASN A 39 -16.43 -20.94 6.02
CA ASN A 39 -15.05 -21.19 6.42
C ASN A 39 -14.11 -20.11 5.87
N LEU A 40 -14.20 -19.81 4.58
CA LEU A 40 -13.47 -18.72 3.96
C LEU A 40 -13.77 -17.40 4.69
N ASN A 41 -15.04 -17.05 4.89
CA ASN A 41 -15.44 -15.84 5.62
C ASN A 41 -14.82 -15.76 7.01
N ARG A 42 -14.77 -16.88 7.73
CA ARG A 42 -14.14 -16.93 9.06
C ARG A 42 -12.64 -16.63 8.98
N VAL A 43 -11.93 -17.21 8.02
CA VAL A 43 -10.50 -16.92 7.78
C VAL A 43 -10.31 -15.44 7.45
N LEU A 44 -11.14 -14.89 6.57
CA LEU A 44 -11.09 -13.49 6.15
C LEU A 44 -11.36 -12.52 7.30
N THR A 45 -12.39 -12.78 8.11
CA THR A 45 -12.70 -11.96 9.29
C THR A 45 -11.57 -12.02 10.33
N ASN A 46 -10.96 -13.19 10.52
CA ASN A 46 -9.81 -13.32 11.41
C ASN A 46 -8.62 -12.50 10.90
N LEU A 47 -8.34 -12.54 9.60
CA LEU A 47 -7.31 -11.72 8.96
C LEU A 47 -7.58 -10.22 9.08
N GLN A 48 -8.84 -9.79 8.96
CA GLN A 48 -9.23 -8.38 9.07
C GLN A 48 -9.00 -7.80 10.48
N ASN A 49 -9.18 -8.64 11.51
CA ASN A 49 -9.10 -8.25 12.91
C ASN A 49 -7.67 -8.30 13.48
N ARG A 50 -6.69 -8.86 12.75
CA ARG A 50 -5.28 -8.81 13.14
C ARG A 50 -4.61 -7.53 12.67
N SER A 51 -3.63 -7.05 13.43
CA SER A 51 -2.76 -5.97 12.94
C SER A 51 -1.82 -6.53 11.85
N GLY A 52 -1.43 -5.72 10.86
CA GLY A 52 -0.64 -6.20 9.71
C GLY A 52 0.72 -6.79 10.08
N THR A 53 1.21 -6.51 11.28
CA THR A 53 2.45 -7.06 11.85
C THR A 53 2.28 -8.42 12.53
N ASP A 54 1.03 -8.87 12.74
CA ASP A 54 0.70 -10.15 13.41
C ASP A 54 0.27 -11.24 12.41
N LEU A 55 0.39 -10.96 11.11
CA LEU A 55 0.10 -11.92 10.04
C LEU A 55 1.22 -12.95 9.95
N THR A 56 0.84 -14.23 9.97
CA THR A 56 1.76 -15.36 9.97
C THR A 56 1.66 -16.17 8.69
N LEU A 57 2.65 -17.04 8.47
CA LEU A 57 2.65 -18.02 7.39
C LEU A 57 1.42 -18.94 7.45
N ASP A 58 1.04 -19.34 8.66
CA ASP A 58 -0.14 -20.17 8.91
C ASP A 58 -1.44 -19.44 8.51
N ASP A 59 -1.53 -18.12 8.75
CA ASP A 59 -2.68 -17.33 8.30
C ASP A 59 -2.79 -17.31 6.76
N PHE A 60 -1.66 -17.21 6.06
CA PHE A 60 -1.63 -17.32 4.59
C PHE A 60 -1.99 -18.72 4.09
N GLN A 61 -1.42 -19.77 4.69
CA GLN A 61 -1.72 -21.16 4.32
C GLN A 61 -3.19 -21.50 4.54
N ARG A 62 -3.80 -20.99 5.63
CA ARG A 62 -5.25 -21.13 5.88
C ARG A 62 -6.08 -20.42 4.83
N LEU A 63 -5.67 -19.22 4.40
CA LEU A 63 -6.34 -18.50 3.32
C LEU A 63 -6.28 -19.29 2.01
N GLN A 64 -5.09 -19.74 1.61
CA GLN A 64 -4.89 -20.54 0.40
C GLN A 64 -5.73 -21.82 0.44
N GLY A 65 -5.68 -22.58 1.55
CA GLY A 65 -6.50 -23.78 1.72
C GLY A 65 -8.01 -23.53 1.65
N SER A 66 -8.48 -22.40 2.19
CA SER A 66 -9.90 -22.03 2.09
C SER A 66 -10.35 -21.65 0.68
N VAL A 67 -9.44 -21.11 -0.16
CA VAL A 67 -9.69 -20.84 -1.58
C VAL A 67 -9.70 -22.15 -2.38
N ASP A 68 -8.77 -23.07 -2.10
CA ASP A 68 -8.74 -24.41 -2.70
C ASP A 68 -10.03 -25.20 -2.40
N ASP A 69 -10.49 -25.18 -1.14
CA ASP A 69 -11.76 -25.81 -0.74
C ASP A 69 -12.95 -25.21 -1.48
N LEU A 70 -12.98 -23.89 -1.67
CA LEU A 70 -14.01 -23.21 -2.45
C LEU A 70 -13.98 -23.65 -3.92
N LEU A 71 -12.80 -23.71 -4.54
CA LEU A 71 -12.63 -24.16 -5.93
C LEU A 71 -13.11 -25.60 -6.12
N ASN A 72 -12.72 -26.51 -5.23
CA ASN A 72 -13.18 -27.90 -5.24
C ASN A 72 -14.71 -27.98 -5.12
N THR A 73 -15.29 -27.14 -4.27
CA THR A 73 -16.75 -27.06 -4.08
C THR A 73 -17.45 -26.53 -5.34
N LEU A 74 -16.94 -25.46 -5.94
CA LEU A 74 -17.48 -24.88 -7.17
C LEU A 74 -17.44 -25.88 -8.33
N GLN A 75 -16.32 -26.59 -8.50
CA GLN A 75 -16.19 -27.63 -9.52
C GLN A 75 -17.20 -28.77 -9.30
N ALA A 76 -17.36 -29.23 -8.05
CA ALA A 76 -18.35 -30.26 -7.71
C ALA A 76 -19.78 -29.80 -8.03
N VAL A 77 -20.15 -28.57 -7.65
CA VAL A 77 -21.48 -27.99 -7.94
C VAL A 77 -21.70 -27.87 -9.46
N ARG A 78 -20.71 -27.37 -10.21
CA ARG A 78 -20.78 -27.28 -11.68
C ARG A 78 -20.99 -28.65 -12.31
N GLY A 79 -20.28 -29.67 -11.84
CA GLY A 79 -20.45 -31.05 -12.32
C GLY A 79 -21.83 -31.64 -12.00
N GLN A 80 -22.28 -31.51 -10.75
CA GLN A 80 -23.57 -32.05 -10.30
C GLN A 80 -24.77 -31.37 -10.97
N THR A 81 -24.65 -30.09 -11.31
CA THR A 81 -25.73 -29.30 -11.91
C THR A 81 -25.63 -29.21 -13.43
N ALA A 82 -24.63 -29.83 -14.06
CA ALA A 82 -24.40 -29.76 -15.50
C ALA A 82 -25.61 -30.26 -16.32
N PHE A 83 -26.31 -31.29 -15.84
CA PHE A 83 -27.48 -31.86 -16.54
C PHE A 83 -28.66 -30.88 -16.66
N LEU A 84 -28.71 -29.84 -15.82
CA LEU A 84 -29.76 -28.82 -15.83
C LEU A 84 -29.42 -27.63 -16.74
N ARG A 85 -28.15 -27.48 -17.12
CA ARG A 85 -27.67 -26.38 -17.97
C ARG A 85 -28.40 -26.27 -19.33
N PRO A 86 -28.76 -27.37 -20.04
CA PRO A 86 -29.55 -27.29 -21.28
C PRO A 86 -30.94 -26.68 -21.09
N PHE A 87 -31.49 -26.72 -19.87
CA PHE A 87 -32.80 -26.16 -19.54
C PHE A 87 -32.72 -24.72 -19.04
N ALA A 88 -31.51 -24.17 -18.83
CA ALA A 88 -31.32 -22.80 -18.37
C ALA A 88 -32.05 -21.74 -19.21
N PRO A 89 -32.09 -21.80 -20.55
CA PRO A 89 -32.80 -20.81 -21.37
C PRO A 89 -34.31 -20.73 -21.11
N LEU A 90 -34.91 -21.74 -20.48
CA LEU A 90 -36.32 -21.76 -20.13
C LEU A 90 -36.66 -20.81 -18.97
N ASN A 91 -35.66 -20.37 -18.20
CA ASN A 91 -35.83 -19.48 -17.06
C ASN A 91 -34.64 -18.51 -16.95
N LYS A 92 -34.92 -17.19 -17.00
CA LYS A 92 -33.89 -16.16 -16.96
C LYS A 92 -33.07 -16.15 -15.66
N ASP A 93 -33.70 -16.42 -14.52
CA ASP A 93 -32.98 -16.55 -13.24
C ASP A 93 -32.07 -17.78 -13.27
N LEU A 94 -32.53 -18.91 -13.86
CA LEU A 94 -31.69 -20.10 -14.00
C LEU A 94 -30.47 -19.86 -14.90
N THR A 95 -30.66 -19.14 -16.01
CA THR A 95 -29.53 -18.70 -16.86
C THR A 95 -28.56 -17.81 -16.06
N SER A 96 -29.09 -16.84 -15.31
CA SER A 96 -28.29 -15.93 -14.48
C SER A 96 -27.49 -16.66 -13.41
N ILE A 97 -28.04 -17.71 -12.81
CA ILE A 97 -27.37 -18.53 -11.79
C ILE A 97 -26.18 -19.27 -12.38
N TYR A 98 -26.31 -19.88 -13.57
CA TYR A 98 -25.19 -20.54 -14.22
C TYR A 98 -24.09 -19.56 -14.62
N SER A 99 -24.47 -18.40 -15.16
CA SER A 99 -23.50 -17.35 -15.49
C SER A 99 -22.80 -16.83 -14.23
N ALA A 100 -23.53 -16.63 -13.13
CA ALA A 100 -22.97 -16.25 -11.85
C ALA A 100 -22.00 -17.32 -11.28
N LEU A 101 -22.33 -18.60 -11.43
CA LEU A 101 -21.49 -19.72 -10.99
C LEU A 101 -20.19 -19.80 -11.80
N ASP A 102 -20.27 -19.62 -13.12
CA ASP A 102 -19.08 -19.60 -13.98
C ASP A 102 -18.20 -18.37 -13.66
N VAL A 103 -18.77 -17.18 -13.44
CA VAL A 103 -18.02 -15.98 -13.04
C VAL A 103 -17.35 -16.18 -11.69
N THR A 104 -18.08 -16.74 -10.72
CA THR A 104 -17.55 -17.04 -9.38
C THR A 104 -16.35 -17.99 -9.46
N ASN A 105 -16.41 -18.99 -10.34
CA ASN A 105 -15.31 -19.92 -10.57
C ASN A 105 -14.07 -19.22 -11.15
N GLU A 106 -14.24 -18.40 -12.18
CA GLU A 106 -13.13 -17.62 -12.75
C GLU A 106 -12.50 -16.66 -11.73
N LEU A 107 -13.34 -15.99 -10.93
CA LEU A 107 -12.85 -15.11 -9.86
C LEU A 107 -12.08 -15.89 -8.80
N ALA A 108 -12.56 -17.07 -8.38
CA ALA A 108 -11.85 -17.92 -7.42
C ALA A 108 -10.50 -18.44 -7.98
N LEU A 109 -10.45 -18.80 -9.27
CA LEU A 109 -9.22 -19.23 -9.93
C LEU A 109 -8.20 -18.09 -9.99
N SER A 110 -8.63 -16.88 -10.35
CA SER A 110 -7.72 -15.71 -10.36
C SER A 110 -7.13 -15.44 -8.97
N VAL A 111 -7.92 -15.50 -7.90
CA VAL A 111 -7.43 -15.35 -6.52
C VAL A 111 -6.43 -16.44 -6.15
N ASN A 112 -6.67 -17.69 -6.56
CA ASN A 112 -5.73 -18.78 -6.31
C ASN A 112 -4.37 -18.57 -6.98
N ASP A 113 -4.34 -18.13 -8.23
CA ASP A 113 -3.10 -17.79 -8.92
C ASP A 113 -2.40 -16.57 -8.29
N LEU A 114 -3.16 -15.55 -7.87
CA LEU A 114 -2.61 -14.41 -7.13
C LEU A 114 -1.89 -14.85 -5.85
N LEU A 115 -2.54 -15.69 -5.03
CA LEU A 115 -1.95 -16.20 -3.79
C LEU A 115 -0.71 -17.06 -4.10
N THR A 116 -0.81 -17.95 -5.10
CA THR A 116 0.30 -18.80 -5.53
C THR A 116 1.51 -18.00 -6.01
N GLY A 117 1.27 -16.91 -6.76
CA GLY A 117 2.33 -16.01 -7.23
C GLY A 117 3.01 -15.22 -6.11
N LEU A 118 2.26 -14.91 -5.04
CA LEU A 118 2.78 -14.18 -3.88
C LEU A 118 3.46 -15.07 -2.84
N GLN A 119 3.16 -16.36 -2.84
CA GLN A 119 3.63 -17.31 -1.83
C GLN A 119 5.16 -17.24 -1.59
N PRO A 120 6.03 -17.25 -2.61
CA PRO A 120 7.49 -17.22 -2.37
C PRO A 120 7.93 -15.96 -1.64
N THR A 121 7.37 -14.80 -2.02
CA THR A 121 7.69 -13.51 -1.39
C THR A 121 7.21 -13.45 0.05
N LEU A 122 5.98 -13.91 0.31
CA LEU A 122 5.40 -13.91 1.67
C LEU A 122 6.17 -14.85 2.60
N PHE A 123 6.58 -16.02 2.10
CA PHE A 123 7.37 -16.99 2.87
C PHE A 123 8.72 -16.36 3.25
N PHE A 124 9.40 -15.73 2.30
CA PHE A 124 10.65 -15.01 2.57
C PHE A 124 10.48 -13.88 3.60
N MET A 125 9.40 -13.10 3.51
CA MET A 125 9.15 -11.99 4.43
C MET A 125 8.83 -12.44 5.87
N VAL A 126 8.22 -13.62 6.04
CA VAL A 126 7.80 -14.14 7.35
C VAL A 126 8.89 -14.98 8.01
N ASP A 127 9.50 -15.92 7.29
CA ASP A 127 10.50 -16.82 7.87
C ASP A 127 11.84 -16.12 8.10
N GLY A 128 12.10 -15.01 7.40
CA GLY A 128 13.42 -14.37 7.42
C GLY A 128 14.51 -15.31 6.91
N ASP A 129 15.70 -14.77 6.74
CA ASP A 129 16.84 -15.54 6.22
C ASP A 129 17.47 -16.40 7.33
N GLU A 130 16.75 -17.39 7.84
CA GLU A 130 17.27 -18.29 8.90
C GLU A 130 18.32 -19.29 8.38
N GLN A 131 18.50 -19.43 7.05
CA GLN A 131 19.36 -20.49 6.51
C GLN A 131 20.51 -20.09 5.56
N ASP A 132 20.61 -18.87 5.04
CA ASP A 132 21.76 -18.51 4.18
C ASP A 132 22.70 -17.49 4.81
N THR A 133 23.61 -18.00 5.65
CA THR A 133 24.83 -17.27 6.09
C THR A 133 25.82 -16.98 4.95
N VAL A 134 25.46 -17.23 3.68
CA VAL A 134 26.40 -17.19 2.54
C VAL A 134 26.14 -16.05 1.54
N VAL A 135 24.98 -15.37 1.51
CA VAL A 135 24.75 -14.31 0.50
C VAL A 135 24.76 -12.91 1.12
N ARG A 136 25.95 -12.41 1.47
CA ARG A 136 26.17 -10.98 1.79
C ARG A 136 26.04 -10.04 0.57
N GLN A 137 25.67 -10.54 -0.61
CA GLN A 137 25.68 -9.75 -1.86
C GLN A 137 24.32 -9.11 -2.21
N ILE A 138 23.18 -9.71 -1.84
CA ILE A 138 21.84 -9.28 -2.26
C ILE A 138 21.11 -8.62 -1.07
N SER A 139 20.43 -7.49 -1.28
CA SER A 139 19.61 -6.89 -0.21
C SER A 139 18.27 -7.60 -0.08
N ALA A 140 17.63 -7.57 1.10
CA ALA A 140 16.29 -8.16 1.30
C ALA A 140 15.26 -7.58 0.30
N GLY A 141 15.39 -6.30 -0.06
CA GLY A 141 14.56 -5.66 -1.07
C GLY A 141 14.79 -6.22 -2.48
N GLU A 142 16.04 -6.46 -2.87
CA GLU A 142 16.38 -7.11 -4.15
C GLU A 142 15.82 -8.53 -4.23
N ARG A 143 15.90 -9.29 -3.13
CA ARG A 143 15.30 -10.63 -3.05
C ARG A 143 13.77 -10.60 -3.18
N ILE A 144 13.11 -9.65 -2.54
CA ILE A 144 11.65 -9.46 -2.68
C ILE A 144 11.29 -9.17 -4.15
N VAL A 145 12.04 -8.31 -4.84
CA VAL A 145 11.81 -8.01 -6.26
C VAL A 145 11.96 -9.27 -7.11
N GLU A 146 13.01 -10.06 -6.91
CA GLU A 146 13.23 -11.31 -7.62
C GLU A 146 12.06 -12.30 -7.41
N LEU A 147 11.64 -12.52 -6.16
CA LEU A 147 10.54 -13.43 -5.84
C LEU A 147 9.20 -12.97 -6.44
N LEU A 148 8.92 -11.67 -6.42
CA LEU A 148 7.74 -11.11 -7.09
C LEU A 148 7.82 -11.26 -8.62
N ARG A 149 9.01 -11.16 -9.22
CA ARG A 149 9.21 -11.44 -10.66
C ARG A 149 8.92 -12.90 -10.98
N LEU A 150 9.32 -13.85 -10.14
CA LEU A 150 9.01 -15.27 -10.31
C LEU A 150 7.49 -15.53 -10.28
N GLY A 151 6.76 -14.81 -9.41
CA GLY A 151 5.30 -14.87 -9.31
C GLY A 151 4.55 -14.29 -10.52
N ARG A 152 5.21 -13.49 -11.36
CA ARG A 152 4.55 -12.71 -12.43
C ARG A 152 3.81 -13.58 -13.45
N SER A 153 4.29 -14.79 -13.74
CA SER A 153 3.58 -15.72 -14.63
C SER A 153 2.18 -16.08 -14.10
N ARG A 154 2.05 -16.26 -12.78
CA ARG A 154 0.77 -16.51 -12.13
C ARG A 154 -0.16 -15.31 -12.19
N PHE A 155 0.37 -14.10 -12.03
CA PHE A 155 -0.43 -12.88 -12.18
C PHE A 155 -0.97 -12.71 -13.61
N PHE A 156 -0.22 -13.14 -14.64
CA PHE A 156 -0.75 -13.20 -16.00
C PHE A 156 -1.84 -14.25 -16.18
N THR A 157 -1.70 -15.45 -15.60
CA THR A 157 -2.78 -16.46 -15.59
C THR A 157 -4.02 -15.94 -14.86
N ALA A 158 -3.85 -15.21 -13.75
CA ALA A 158 -4.96 -14.54 -13.08
C ALA A 158 -5.67 -13.51 -13.98
N THR A 159 -4.94 -12.82 -14.87
CA THR A 159 -5.55 -11.94 -15.89
C THR A 159 -6.46 -12.72 -16.84
N GLU A 160 -6.02 -13.89 -17.32
CA GLU A 160 -6.83 -14.72 -18.23
C GLU A 160 -8.16 -15.12 -17.59
N HIS A 161 -8.13 -15.50 -16.30
CA HIS A 161 -9.33 -15.79 -15.52
C HIS A 161 -10.22 -14.55 -15.34
N LEU A 162 -9.64 -13.40 -15.02
CA LEU A 162 -10.39 -12.14 -14.88
C LEU A 162 -11.04 -11.70 -16.20
N ASP A 163 -10.37 -11.91 -17.34
CA ASP A 163 -10.91 -11.65 -18.67
C ASP A 163 -12.08 -12.60 -19.00
N GLY A 164 -11.97 -13.88 -18.59
CA GLY A 164 -13.07 -14.84 -18.66
C GLY A 164 -14.28 -14.40 -17.83
N ALA A 165 -14.06 -13.97 -16.59
CA ALA A 165 -15.10 -13.43 -15.71
C ALA A 165 -15.78 -12.18 -16.30
N ARG A 166 -14.98 -11.25 -16.83
CA ARG A 166 -15.47 -10.02 -17.47
C ARG A 166 -16.33 -10.32 -18.68
N ALA A 167 -15.86 -11.20 -19.57
CA ALA A 167 -16.60 -11.58 -20.77
C ALA A 167 -17.97 -12.20 -20.44
N GLN A 168 -18.05 -12.98 -19.36
CA GLN A 168 -19.32 -13.56 -18.89
C GLN A 168 -20.25 -12.52 -18.27
N LEU A 169 -19.72 -11.59 -17.47
CA LEU A 169 -20.50 -10.47 -16.91
C LEU A 169 -21.09 -9.60 -18.02
N ASP A 170 -20.30 -9.26 -19.04
CA ASP A 170 -20.74 -8.40 -20.14
C ASP A 170 -21.82 -9.06 -21.03
N GLN A 171 -21.91 -10.39 -21.02
CA GLN A 171 -22.91 -11.16 -21.76
C GLN A 171 -24.22 -11.41 -20.98
N MET A 172 -24.30 -11.06 -19.70
CA MET A 172 -25.50 -11.32 -18.89
C MET A 172 -26.68 -10.42 -19.31
N ASP A 173 -27.83 -11.03 -19.64
CA ASP A 173 -29.09 -10.30 -19.84
C ASP A 173 -29.68 -9.89 -18.48
N LEU A 174 -29.54 -8.61 -18.14
CA LEU A 174 -30.10 -8.04 -16.91
C LEU A 174 -31.60 -7.73 -17.01
N GLY A 175 -32.22 -7.93 -18.17
CA GLY A 175 -33.62 -7.66 -18.42
C GLY A 175 -34.54 -8.76 -17.89
N GLY A 176 -35.37 -8.45 -16.89
CA GLY A 176 -36.40 -9.38 -16.38
C GLY A 176 -35.88 -10.49 -15.47
N ILE A 177 -34.67 -10.34 -14.93
CA ILE A 177 -34.14 -11.15 -13.83
C ILE A 177 -34.64 -10.61 -12.48
N SER A 178 -34.64 -11.44 -11.44
CA SER A 178 -35.10 -11.02 -10.11
C SER A 178 -34.19 -9.95 -9.47
N PRO A 179 -34.71 -9.13 -8.52
CA PRO A 179 -33.89 -8.14 -7.80
C PRO A 179 -32.68 -8.73 -7.06
N GLN A 180 -32.78 -9.99 -6.63
CA GLN A 180 -31.66 -10.68 -6.01
C GLN A 180 -30.55 -10.96 -7.04
N MET A 181 -30.91 -11.42 -8.25
CA MET A 181 -29.93 -11.63 -9.33
C MET A 181 -29.24 -10.34 -9.74
N LEU A 182 -29.96 -9.21 -9.75
CA LEU A 182 -29.35 -7.90 -10.00
C LEU A 182 -28.32 -7.52 -8.93
N ARG A 183 -28.64 -7.70 -7.64
CA ARG A 183 -27.66 -7.47 -6.55
C ARG A 183 -26.44 -8.36 -6.71
N ASN A 184 -26.68 -9.60 -7.09
CA ASN A 184 -25.64 -10.59 -7.29
C ASN A 184 -24.67 -10.19 -8.41
N PHE A 185 -25.21 -9.76 -9.55
CA PHE A 185 -24.44 -9.22 -10.66
C PHE A 185 -23.58 -8.03 -10.24
N VAL A 186 -24.17 -7.01 -9.60
CA VAL A 186 -23.44 -5.82 -9.12
C VAL A 186 -22.30 -6.20 -8.18
N THR A 187 -22.53 -7.22 -7.35
CA THR A 187 -21.52 -7.71 -6.43
C THR A 187 -20.35 -8.36 -7.19
N LEU A 188 -20.62 -9.26 -8.13
CA LEU A 188 -19.58 -9.90 -8.95
C LEU A 188 -18.80 -8.89 -9.81
N ASP A 189 -19.48 -7.91 -10.42
CA ASP A 189 -18.83 -6.84 -11.21
C ASP A 189 -17.87 -6.01 -10.36
N ASN A 190 -18.26 -5.67 -9.13
CA ASN A 190 -17.37 -4.97 -8.21
C ASN A 190 -16.13 -5.79 -7.84
N TYR A 191 -16.25 -7.11 -7.79
CA TYR A 191 -15.16 -8.01 -7.41
C TYR A 191 -14.18 -8.28 -8.54
N GLU A 192 -14.71 -8.48 -9.74
CA GLU A 192 -13.91 -8.54 -10.95
C GLU A 192 -13.03 -7.30 -11.07
N LYS A 193 -13.60 -6.10 -10.90
CA LYS A 193 -12.85 -4.83 -10.91
C LYS A 193 -11.77 -4.77 -9.82
N GLN A 194 -12.11 -5.10 -8.58
CA GLN A 194 -11.15 -5.06 -7.47
C GLN A 194 -10.00 -6.05 -7.64
N PHE A 195 -10.29 -7.30 -8.02
CA PHE A 195 -9.25 -8.30 -8.26
C PHE A 195 -8.39 -7.93 -9.46
N ARG A 196 -8.98 -7.33 -10.51
CA ARG A 196 -8.24 -6.79 -11.65
C ARG A 196 -7.30 -5.66 -11.26
N ASP A 197 -7.73 -4.69 -10.47
CA ASP A 197 -6.88 -3.59 -10.00
C ASP A 197 -5.66 -4.11 -9.22
N ILE A 198 -5.89 -5.13 -8.38
CA ILE A 198 -4.85 -5.73 -7.55
C ILE A 198 -3.91 -6.57 -8.37
N ASN A 199 -4.42 -7.40 -9.28
CA ASN A 199 -3.60 -8.18 -10.20
C ASN A 199 -2.72 -7.26 -11.07
N ASN A 200 -3.29 -6.19 -11.62
CA ASN A 200 -2.53 -5.19 -12.38
C ASN A 200 -1.41 -4.56 -11.53
N SER A 201 -1.70 -4.24 -10.27
CA SER A 201 -0.69 -3.70 -9.36
C SER A 201 0.41 -4.71 -9.06
N LEU A 202 0.07 -5.99 -8.85
CA LEU A 202 1.04 -7.06 -8.61
C LEU A 202 1.91 -7.35 -9.85
N ILE A 203 1.36 -7.21 -11.06
CA ILE A 203 2.14 -7.30 -12.29
C ILE A 203 3.17 -6.17 -12.35
N LEU A 204 2.81 -4.94 -11.98
CA LEU A 204 3.69 -3.76 -12.05
C LEU A 204 4.68 -3.66 -10.88
N LEU A 205 4.33 -4.24 -9.73
CA LEU A 205 5.06 -4.09 -8.47
C LEU A 205 6.55 -4.42 -8.53
N PRO A 206 7.01 -5.50 -9.20
CA PRO A 206 8.44 -5.79 -9.24
C PRO A 206 9.26 -4.69 -9.93
N ASP A 207 8.79 -4.15 -11.06
CA ASP A 207 9.49 -3.08 -11.78
C ASP A 207 9.44 -1.77 -10.99
N ALA A 208 8.31 -1.50 -10.33
CA ALA A 208 8.16 -0.32 -9.47
C ALA A 208 9.10 -0.38 -8.26
N LEU A 209 9.21 -1.54 -7.59
CA LEU A 209 10.13 -1.73 -6.47
C LEU A 209 11.59 -1.75 -6.91
N GLU A 210 11.91 -2.30 -8.07
CA GLU A 210 13.26 -2.24 -8.64
C GLU A 210 13.73 -0.78 -8.77
N SER A 211 12.86 0.08 -9.33
CA SER A 211 13.12 1.50 -9.42
C SER A 211 13.15 2.14 -8.04
N ALA A 212 12.14 1.93 -7.19
CA ALA A 212 12.01 2.54 -5.85
C ALA A 212 13.23 2.32 -4.95
N LEU A 213 13.76 1.11 -5.01
CA LEU A 213 14.88 0.65 -4.18
C LEU A 213 16.23 0.96 -4.84
N GLY A 214 16.23 1.62 -6.00
CA GLY A 214 17.40 1.95 -6.78
C GLY A 214 18.25 0.74 -7.14
N LEU A 215 17.61 -0.37 -7.51
CA LEU A 215 18.32 -1.58 -7.97
C LEU A 215 18.86 -1.39 -9.40
N ASP A 216 18.11 -0.68 -10.24
CA ASP A 216 18.50 -0.34 -11.62
C ASP A 216 19.48 0.85 -11.64
N GLN A 217 19.10 1.96 -11.02
CA GLN A 217 19.90 3.18 -10.87
C GLN A 217 19.71 3.80 -9.49
N GLU A 218 20.64 4.64 -9.05
CA GLU A 218 20.48 5.37 -7.79
C GLU A 218 19.23 6.27 -7.82
N GLN A 219 18.46 6.27 -6.73
CA GLN A 219 17.29 7.14 -6.57
C GLN A 219 17.46 8.07 -5.39
N SER A 220 17.02 9.32 -5.54
CA SER A 220 16.97 10.29 -4.45
C SER A 220 15.52 10.74 -4.21
N TYR A 221 15.11 10.81 -2.95
CA TYR A 221 13.76 11.21 -2.55
C TYR A 221 13.83 12.40 -1.61
N LEU A 222 12.95 13.37 -1.84
CA LEU A 222 12.73 14.49 -0.92
C LEU A 222 11.89 14.02 0.27
N ILE A 223 12.21 14.44 1.47
CA ILE A 223 11.38 14.20 2.66
C ILE A 223 10.80 15.52 3.15
N LEU A 224 9.50 15.53 3.32
CA LEU A 224 8.69 16.66 3.74
C LEU A 224 8.18 16.39 5.15
N SER A 225 8.82 16.98 6.16
CA SER A 225 8.47 16.75 7.56
C SER A 225 7.40 17.73 8.04
N GLN A 226 6.23 17.17 8.34
CA GLN A 226 5.00 17.91 8.63
C GLN A 226 4.76 18.02 10.13
N ASN A 227 4.64 19.26 10.61
CA ASN A 227 4.22 19.55 11.97
C ASN A 227 2.69 19.41 12.07
N SER A 228 2.23 18.32 12.69
CA SER A 228 0.81 18.03 12.87
C SER A 228 0.11 19.02 13.81
N ASP A 229 0.86 19.76 14.64
CA ASP A 229 0.31 20.75 15.57
C ASP A 229 0.08 22.12 14.91
N GLU A 230 0.56 22.30 13.69
CA GLU A 230 0.30 23.47 12.86
C GLU A 230 -0.36 23.00 11.56
N LEU A 231 -1.67 22.71 11.67
CA LEU A 231 -2.44 22.06 10.61
C LEU A 231 -2.42 22.83 9.30
N ARG A 232 -2.13 22.10 8.22
CA ARG A 232 -2.24 22.55 6.82
C ARG A 232 -2.91 21.43 6.00
N PRO A 233 -3.61 21.76 4.90
CA PRO A 233 -4.33 20.79 4.07
C PRO A 233 -3.57 19.49 3.76
N SER A 234 -2.27 19.56 3.46
CA SER A 234 -1.48 18.39 3.06
C SER A 234 -0.96 17.51 4.21
N GLY A 235 -1.24 17.85 5.48
CA GLY A 235 -0.83 17.07 6.67
C GLY A 235 -0.22 17.89 7.81
N GLY A 236 0.20 19.13 7.56
CA GLY A 236 0.80 20.01 8.57
C GLY A 236 1.82 20.97 7.98
N TYR A 237 2.32 21.90 8.80
CA TYR A 237 3.33 22.87 8.36
C TYR A 237 4.70 22.20 8.14
N LEU A 238 5.34 22.51 7.01
CA LEU A 238 6.65 21.93 6.63
C LEU A 238 7.80 22.66 7.35
N SER A 239 8.11 22.17 8.55
CA SER A 239 9.10 22.78 9.45
C SER A 239 10.54 22.44 9.10
N THR A 240 10.75 21.27 8.53
CA THR A 240 12.05 20.75 8.11
C THR A 240 11.87 19.95 6.83
N TYR A 241 12.96 19.77 6.10
CA TYR A 241 13.01 18.93 4.92
C TYR A 241 14.30 18.12 4.95
N GLY A 242 14.27 16.98 4.27
CA GLY A 242 15.45 16.17 4.10
C GLY A 242 15.51 15.57 2.71
N TRP A 243 16.56 14.83 2.44
CA TRP A 243 16.62 13.97 1.28
C TRP A 243 17.29 12.66 1.68
N ILE A 244 16.90 11.59 0.99
CA ILE A 244 17.54 10.28 1.12
C ILE A 244 17.91 9.79 -0.28
N THR A 245 19.06 9.14 -0.37
CA THR A 245 19.53 8.47 -1.58
C THR A 245 19.58 6.98 -1.32
N VAL A 246 19.03 6.20 -2.25
CA VAL A 246 18.91 4.75 -2.14
C VAL A 246 19.57 4.08 -3.34
N ARG A 247 20.39 3.08 -3.08
CA ARG A 247 21.01 2.21 -4.09
C ARG A 247 20.99 0.77 -3.61
N ASN A 248 20.60 -0.16 -4.48
CA ASN A 248 20.55 -1.60 -4.19
C ASN A 248 19.77 -1.93 -2.90
N GLY A 249 18.67 -1.21 -2.65
CA GLY A 249 17.82 -1.37 -1.46
C GLY A 249 18.44 -0.87 -0.16
N ARG A 250 19.50 -0.04 -0.22
CA ARG A 250 20.18 0.54 0.94
C ARG A 250 20.21 2.05 0.85
N ILE A 251 19.98 2.73 1.97
CA ILE A 251 20.20 4.18 2.07
C ILE A 251 21.71 4.43 2.03
N THR A 252 22.19 5.14 1.01
CA THR A 252 23.62 5.43 0.80
C THR A 252 24.03 6.81 1.30
N ALA A 253 23.11 7.76 1.26
CA ALA A 253 23.31 9.12 1.76
C ALA A 253 21.97 9.71 2.17
N TYR A 254 22.01 10.66 3.08
CA TYR A 254 20.85 11.43 3.50
C TYR A 254 21.30 12.67 4.24
N ASP A 255 20.43 13.67 4.28
CA ASP A 255 20.62 14.86 5.12
C ASP A 255 19.27 15.49 5.45
N TYR A 256 19.26 16.35 6.46
CA TYR A 256 18.09 17.08 6.94
C TYR A 256 18.45 18.51 7.34
N SER A 257 17.55 19.43 6.99
CA SER A 257 17.71 20.86 7.19
C SER A 257 16.41 21.52 7.66
N ALA A 258 16.56 22.59 8.43
CA ALA A 258 15.46 23.48 8.77
C ALA A 258 14.97 24.25 7.54
N THR A 259 13.65 24.43 7.41
CA THR A 259 13.12 25.36 6.40
C THR A 259 13.36 26.81 6.84
N THR A 260 13.81 27.65 5.90
CA THR A 260 13.98 29.10 6.09
C THR A 260 13.45 29.84 4.86
N ALA A 261 13.45 31.17 4.85
CA ALA A 261 13.02 31.94 3.67
C ALA A 261 13.80 31.62 2.38
N THR A 262 15.01 31.06 2.48
CA THR A 262 15.89 30.75 1.34
C THR A 262 16.39 29.30 1.33
N SER A 263 15.85 28.42 2.18
CA SER A 263 16.27 27.02 2.30
C SER A 263 15.05 26.10 2.40
N PRO A 264 14.88 25.10 1.50
CA PRO A 264 15.71 24.80 0.33
C PRO A 264 15.91 25.99 -0.62
N ASN A 265 16.99 25.94 -1.41
CA ASN A 265 17.33 27.01 -2.36
C ASN A 265 16.11 27.29 -3.27
N PRO A 266 15.72 28.55 -3.44
CA PRO A 266 14.63 28.90 -4.34
C PRO A 266 15.01 28.69 -5.81
N PRO A 267 14.03 28.33 -6.66
CA PRO A 267 14.25 28.27 -8.08
C PRO A 267 14.61 29.65 -8.64
N SER A 268 15.41 29.66 -9.71
CA SER A 268 15.61 30.88 -10.48
C SER A 268 14.25 31.42 -10.96
N ILE A 269 14.08 32.74 -10.93
CA ILE A 269 12.82 33.47 -11.22
C ILE A 269 12.26 33.17 -12.64
N ALA A 270 13.03 32.52 -13.50
CA ALA A 270 12.70 32.25 -14.90
C ALA A 270 11.45 31.38 -15.15
N ASN A 271 10.91 30.66 -14.15
CA ASN A 271 9.64 29.93 -14.27
C ASN A 271 8.95 29.85 -12.90
N PRO A 272 8.07 30.78 -12.51
CA PRO A 272 7.34 30.68 -11.25
C PRO A 272 6.27 29.58 -11.31
N TYR A 273 6.14 28.79 -10.25
CA TYR A 273 4.95 27.93 -10.05
C TYR A 273 3.74 28.84 -9.79
N SER A 274 2.61 28.57 -10.43
CA SER A 274 1.39 29.37 -10.23
C SER A 274 0.85 29.14 -8.82
N VAL A 275 0.89 30.19 -8.00
CA VAL A 275 0.22 30.20 -6.69
C VAL A 275 -1.30 30.18 -6.94
N PRO A 276 -2.08 29.34 -6.26
CA PRO A 276 -3.54 29.35 -6.40
C PRO A 276 -4.15 30.66 -5.92
N ASP A 277 -5.09 31.22 -6.68
CA ASP A 277 -5.73 32.52 -6.39
C ASP A 277 -6.47 32.57 -5.04
N TRP A 278 -6.84 31.42 -4.48
CA TRP A 278 -7.51 31.31 -3.18
C TRP A 278 -6.55 31.26 -1.99
N TRP A 279 -5.24 31.17 -2.21
CA TRP A 279 -4.27 31.14 -1.12
C TRP A 279 -4.07 32.55 -0.54
N ILE A 280 -4.15 32.66 0.79
CA ILE A 280 -3.94 33.93 1.49
C ILE A 280 -2.48 34.00 1.92
N PRO A 281 -1.64 34.85 1.28
CA PRO A 281 -0.25 34.99 1.68
C PRO A 281 -0.15 35.66 3.06
N TYR A 282 0.66 35.08 3.95
CA TYR A 282 1.05 35.72 5.21
C TYR A 282 2.32 36.58 4.97
N GLY A 283 2.27 37.53 4.03
CA GLY A 283 3.39 38.42 3.68
C GLY A 283 3.82 38.37 2.22
N ASP A 284 5.10 38.66 1.93
CA ASP A 284 5.69 38.44 0.60
C ASP A 284 5.56 36.95 0.22
N THR A 285 5.52 36.64 -1.08
CA THR A 285 5.46 35.25 -1.57
C THR A 285 6.72 34.50 -1.16
N ILE A 286 6.72 33.93 0.05
CA ILE A 286 7.75 33.02 0.52
C ILE A 286 7.59 31.78 -0.35
N TYR A 287 8.40 31.77 -1.40
CA TYR A 287 8.72 30.67 -2.29
C TYR A 287 8.05 29.33 -1.91
N ALA A 288 7.07 29.01 -2.76
CA ALA A 288 5.91 28.15 -2.53
C ALA A 288 6.12 26.71 -2.03
N ALA A 289 7.32 26.15 -1.89
CA ALA A 289 7.43 24.72 -1.59
C ALA A 289 6.96 24.33 -0.18
N TRP A 290 7.32 25.09 0.86
CA TRP A 290 7.03 24.71 2.25
C TRP A 290 5.87 25.48 2.89
N ASP A 291 5.56 26.70 2.43
CA ASP A 291 4.23 27.29 2.69
C ASP A 291 3.13 26.58 1.86
N GLY A 292 3.56 25.83 0.83
CA GLY A 292 2.83 25.09 -0.20
C GLY A 292 2.01 23.88 0.21
N SER A 293 1.76 23.72 1.50
CA SER A 293 0.86 22.68 2.03
C SER A 293 -0.61 23.00 1.72
N TRP A 294 -0.87 23.58 0.55
CA TRP A 294 -2.11 24.21 0.09
C TRP A 294 -3.18 23.18 -0.28
N TYR A 295 -2.77 22.07 -0.89
CA TYR A 295 -3.71 21.06 -1.39
C TYR A 295 -3.92 19.98 -0.34
N ALA A 296 -5.18 19.59 -0.13
CA ALA A 296 -5.51 18.39 0.65
C ALA A 296 -5.07 17.10 -0.06
N ASP A 297 -4.96 17.18 -1.38
CA ASP A 297 -4.34 16.16 -2.22
C ASP A 297 -2.82 16.23 -2.08
N PHE A 298 -2.25 15.33 -1.28
CA PHE A 298 -0.81 15.30 -1.00
C PHE A 298 0.02 15.19 -2.28
N GLN A 299 -0.45 14.45 -3.30
CA GLN A 299 0.27 14.31 -4.56
C GLN A 299 0.54 15.67 -5.20
N LYS A 300 -0.46 16.58 -5.21
CA LYS A 300 -0.28 17.94 -5.76
C LYS A 300 0.70 18.78 -4.95
N THR A 301 0.69 18.68 -3.63
CA THR A 301 1.67 19.35 -2.78
C THR A 301 3.08 18.79 -3.00
N ALA A 302 3.22 17.46 -3.10
CA ALA A 302 4.48 16.79 -3.33
C ALA A 302 5.06 17.08 -4.73
N GLU A 303 4.24 17.10 -5.78
CA GLU A 303 4.60 17.51 -7.14
C GLU A 303 5.23 18.91 -7.17
N MET A 304 4.57 19.86 -6.51
CA MET A 304 5.06 21.24 -6.39
C MET A 304 6.37 21.30 -5.60
N ALA A 305 6.46 20.59 -4.47
CA ALA A 305 7.66 20.55 -3.65
C ALA A 305 8.86 19.94 -4.40
N VAL A 306 8.65 18.85 -5.13
CA VAL A 306 9.67 18.21 -5.99
C VAL A 306 10.12 19.14 -7.11
N TRP A 307 9.18 19.79 -7.79
CA TRP A 307 9.51 20.76 -8.84
C TRP A 307 10.38 21.89 -8.29
N TYR A 308 9.96 22.47 -7.17
CA TYR A 308 10.67 23.57 -6.52
C TYR A 308 12.09 23.15 -6.10
N TYR A 309 12.20 22.01 -5.41
CA TYR A 309 13.46 21.49 -4.91
C TYR A 309 14.46 21.28 -6.05
N ASN A 310 13.99 20.70 -7.15
CA ASN A 310 14.79 20.45 -8.34
C ASN A 310 15.16 21.74 -9.07
N ALA A 311 14.22 22.66 -9.26
CA ALA A 311 14.46 23.93 -9.95
C ALA A 311 15.38 24.88 -9.14
N GLY A 312 15.46 24.70 -7.83
CA GLY A 312 16.43 25.37 -6.95
C GLY A 312 17.85 24.81 -6.98
N ASN A 313 18.12 23.76 -7.76
CA ASN A 313 19.41 23.04 -7.79
C ASN A 313 19.86 22.62 -6.37
N ASN A 314 18.92 22.13 -5.57
CA ASN A 314 19.23 21.64 -4.23
C ASN A 314 20.06 20.33 -4.29
N PRO A 315 20.75 19.94 -3.19
CA PRO A 315 21.50 18.69 -3.15
C PRO A 315 20.65 17.48 -3.60
N GLN A 316 21.25 16.54 -4.33
CA GLN A 316 20.56 15.36 -4.87
C GLN A 316 19.38 15.64 -5.82
N SER A 317 19.26 16.87 -6.34
CA SER A 317 18.36 17.14 -7.46
C SER A 317 18.93 16.58 -8.78
N PRO A 318 18.08 16.05 -9.69
CA PRO A 318 16.64 15.89 -9.53
C PRO A 318 16.27 14.73 -8.60
N VAL A 319 15.36 14.96 -7.65
CA VAL A 319 14.74 13.89 -6.87
C VAL A 319 13.68 13.16 -7.71
N SER A 320 13.50 11.87 -7.42
CA SER A 320 12.61 10.93 -8.08
C SER A 320 11.21 10.87 -7.46
N GLY A 321 11.01 11.55 -6.34
CA GLY A 321 9.74 11.59 -5.61
C GLY A 321 9.87 12.37 -4.30
N ALA A 322 8.78 12.41 -3.53
CA ALA A 322 8.78 12.98 -2.20
C ALA A 322 7.92 12.16 -1.24
N PHE A 323 8.36 12.10 0.03
CA PHE A 323 7.67 11.42 1.12
C PHE A 323 7.24 12.45 2.17
N GLY A 324 5.96 12.48 2.49
CA GLY A 324 5.42 13.25 3.60
C GLY A 324 5.54 12.42 4.87
N ILE A 325 6.11 12.98 5.94
CA ILE A 325 6.23 12.31 7.23
C ILE A 325 5.75 13.28 8.30
N ASP A 326 4.67 12.93 8.98
CA ASP A 326 4.11 13.77 10.03
C ASP A 326 4.68 13.45 11.42
N THR A 327 4.21 14.19 12.43
CA THR A 327 4.72 14.07 13.80
C THR A 327 4.41 12.69 14.42
N TYR A 328 3.27 12.09 14.06
CA TYR A 328 2.87 10.76 14.55
C TYR A 328 3.75 9.65 13.97
N ALA A 329 4.14 9.74 12.69
CA ALA A 329 5.08 8.81 12.09
C ALA A 329 6.45 8.85 12.79
N ILE A 330 6.93 10.03 13.16
CA ILE A 330 8.18 10.19 13.91
C ILE A 330 8.08 9.57 15.31
N GLU A 331 6.99 9.81 16.03
CA GLU A 331 6.76 9.21 17.36
C GLU A 331 6.71 7.68 17.30
N ALA A 332 6.05 7.14 16.27
CA ALA A 332 5.99 5.71 16.05
C ALA A 332 7.39 5.13 15.74
N LEU A 333 8.20 5.84 14.93
CA LEU A 333 9.59 5.45 14.66
C LEU A 333 10.46 5.50 15.93
N LEU A 334 10.33 6.55 16.74
CA LEU A 334 11.01 6.65 18.04
C LEU A 334 10.62 5.50 18.96
N SER A 335 9.34 5.10 18.97
CA SER A 335 8.86 3.95 19.74
C SER A 335 9.53 2.63 19.32
N ALA A 336 9.80 2.45 18.02
CA ALA A 336 10.51 1.27 17.51
C ALA A 336 12.03 1.30 17.80
N LEU A 337 12.64 2.49 17.79
CA LEU A 337 14.07 2.69 18.06
C LEU A 337 14.41 2.74 19.55
N GLY A 338 13.43 3.03 20.41
CA GLY A 338 13.59 3.18 21.86
C GLY A 338 14.08 4.57 22.24
N THR A 339 15.39 4.76 22.24
CA THR A 339 16.03 6.02 22.68
C THR A 339 17.00 6.54 21.64
N VAL A 340 16.95 7.84 21.37
CA VAL A 340 17.80 8.53 20.39
C VAL A 340 18.61 9.62 21.10
N PRO A 341 19.89 9.38 21.44
CA PRO A 341 20.71 10.36 22.13
C PRO A 341 21.18 11.47 21.19
N LEU A 342 21.06 12.72 21.63
CA LEU A 342 21.54 13.90 20.93
C LEU A 342 22.60 14.62 21.76
N ALA A 343 23.86 14.22 21.59
CA ALA A 343 24.97 14.69 22.41
C ALA A 343 25.16 16.21 22.38
N GLN A 344 24.93 16.88 21.25
CA GLN A 344 25.07 18.35 21.16
C GLN A 344 24.02 19.13 21.97
N TYR A 345 22.94 18.47 22.38
CA TYR A 345 21.85 19.07 23.16
C TYR A 345 21.82 18.55 24.60
N ASP A 346 22.67 17.59 24.95
CA ASP A 346 22.68 16.87 26.24
C ASP A 346 21.28 16.29 26.61
N VAL A 347 20.58 15.77 25.60
CA VAL A 347 19.25 15.14 25.78
C VAL A 347 19.19 13.76 25.12
N THR A 348 18.31 12.91 25.66
CA THR A 348 17.91 11.65 25.02
C THR A 348 16.44 11.74 24.64
N VAL A 349 16.16 11.60 23.35
CA VAL A 349 14.80 11.69 22.79
C VAL A 349 14.17 10.31 22.75
N THR A 350 12.91 10.23 23.16
CA THR A 350 12.04 9.06 23.15
C THR A 350 10.69 9.47 22.58
N ALA A 351 9.81 8.51 22.28
CA ALA A 351 8.45 8.85 21.88
C ALA A 351 7.69 9.65 22.96
N ASP A 352 7.95 9.38 24.24
CA ASP A 352 7.22 9.98 25.37
C ASP A 352 7.56 11.46 25.60
N ASN A 353 8.81 11.87 25.34
CA ASN A 353 9.28 13.23 25.60
C ASN A 353 9.48 14.08 24.34
N PHE A 354 9.28 13.50 23.14
CA PHE A 354 9.59 14.17 21.87
C PHE A 354 8.87 15.52 21.71
N ARG A 355 7.54 15.54 21.87
CA ARG A 355 6.76 16.78 21.70
C ARG A 355 7.11 17.84 22.74
N GLU A 356 7.25 17.44 23.99
CA GLU A 356 7.58 18.37 25.08
C GLU A 356 8.94 19.03 24.84
N LEU A 357 9.95 18.26 24.41
CA LEU A 357 11.27 18.80 24.05
C LEU A 357 11.18 19.79 22.88
N VAL A 358 10.41 19.46 21.83
CA VAL A 358 10.21 20.36 20.68
C VAL A 358 9.56 21.67 21.11
N TYR A 359 8.54 21.62 21.96
CA TYR A 359 7.88 22.82 22.47
C TYR A 359 8.79 23.65 23.37
N ASP A 360 9.52 23.02 24.29
CA ASP A 360 10.46 23.72 25.17
C ASP A 360 11.52 24.46 24.34
N ILE A 361 12.14 23.79 23.36
CA ILE A 361 13.13 24.42 22.48
C ILE A 361 12.50 25.54 21.64
N ARG A 362 11.24 25.41 21.23
CA ARG A 362 10.51 26.48 20.52
C ARG A 362 10.38 27.75 21.36
N THR A 363 10.32 27.65 22.69
CA THR A 363 10.27 28.83 23.58
C THR A 363 11.61 29.58 23.66
N ARG A 364 12.73 28.93 23.33
CA ARG A 364 14.08 29.48 23.46
C ARG A 364 14.49 30.40 22.31
N GLY A 365 13.73 30.41 21.21
CA GLY A 365 13.91 31.33 20.09
C GLY A 365 13.27 30.87 18.79
N GLU A 366 13.15 31.80 17.85
CA GLU A 366 12.63 31.53 16.52
C GLU A 366 13.55 30.54 15.77
N ASN A 367 12.95 29.58 15.04
CA ASN A 367 13.63 28.55 14.25
C ASN A 367 14.54 27.55 15.01
N GLN A 368 14.86 27.74 16.29
CA GLN A 368 15.72 26.80 17.06
C GLN A 368 15.15 25.37 17.08
N HIS A 369 13.84 25.23 17.25
CA HIS A 369 13.16 23.94 17.21
C HIS A 369 13.29 23.25 15.84
N LYS A 370 13.32 24.00 14.73
CA LYS A 370 13.53 23.43 13.38
C LYS A 370 14.93 22.87 13.23
N VAL A 371 15.94 23.57 13.75
CA VAL A 371 17.34 23.10 13.75
C VAL A 371 17.48 21.84 14.60
N PHE A 372 16.89 21.85 15.80
CA PHE A 372 16.83 20.66 16.65
C PHE A 372 16.15 19.46 15.96
N LEU A 373 15.01 19.68 15.30
CA LEU A 373 14.31 18.64 14.56
C LEU A 373 15.17 18.08 13.41
N ALA A 374 15.85 18.94 12.65
CA ALA A 374 16.74 18.50 11.58
C ALA A 374 17.88 17.62 12.12
N ASP A 375 18.49 18.02 13.24
CA ASP A 375 19.53 17.26 13.92
C ASP A 375 19.01 15.92 14.48
N LEU A 376 17.83 15.93 15.11
CA LEU A 376 17.15 14.73 15.58
C LEU A 376 16.86 13.76 14.43
N TYR A 377 16.34 14.26 13.31
CA TYR A 377 16.00 13.40 12.17
C TYR A 377 17.24 12.78 11.54
N ARG A 378 18.35 13.52 11.41
CA ARG A 378 19.64 12.91 11.02
C ARG A 378 20.04 11.78 11.97
N GLN A 379 19.88 11.98 13.27
CA GLN A 379 20.22 10.97 14.27
C GLN A 379 19.28 9.74 14.22
N ILE A 380 17.98 9.94 13.98
CA ILE A 380 17.00 8.86 13.77
C ILE A 380 17.42 8.00 12.57
N PHE A 381 17.77 8.63 11.43
CA PHE A 381 18.23 7.89 10.24
C PHE A 381 19.56 7.15 10.48
N ASN A 382 20.52 7.77 11.20
CA ASN A 382 21.77 7.12 11.62
C ASN A 382 21.49 5.84 12.44
N GLN A 383 20.59 5.96 13.41
CA GLN A 383 20.24 4.86 14.30
C GLN A 383 19.44 3.78 13.57
N TRP A 384 18.53 4.15 12.67
CA TRP A 384 17.82 3.20 11.81
C TRP A 384 18.79 2.37 10.98
N GLN A 385 19.76 2.99 10.29
CA GLN A 385 20.76 2.24 9.52
C GLN A 385 21.58 1.26 10.38
N SER A 386 21.84 1.62 11.63
CA SER A 386 22.57 0.78 12.57
C SER A 386 21.70 -0.35 13.13
N ALA A 387 20.43 -0.06 13.46
CA ALA A 387 19.45 -1.00 14.00
C ALA A 387 19.00 -2.03 12.96
N GLY A 388 18.97 -1.64 11.68
CA GLY A 388 18.65 -2.50 10.55
C GLY A 388 19.57 -3.74 10.38
N ARG A 389 20.67 -3.80 11.15
CA ARG A 389 21.54 -4.98 11.25
C ARG A 389 20.95 -6.10 12.12
N SER A 390 19.97 -5.80 12.96
CA SER A 390 19.27 -6.80 13.77
C SER A 390 17.91 -7.11 13.15
N GLN A 391 17.62 -8.40 12.97
CA GLN A 391 16.36 -8.84 12.35
C GLN A 391 15.15 -8.34 13.14
N GLU A 392 15.21 -8.43 14.46
CA GLU A 392 14.12 -8.02 15.35
C GLU A 392 13.80 -6.52 15.26
N ALA A 393 14.82 -5.65 15.24
CA ALA A 393 14.59 -4.21 15.10
C ALA A 393 14.13 -3.85 13.68
N SER A 394 14.67 -4.52 12.65
CA SER A 394 14.20 -4.35 11.26
C SER A 394 12.71 -4.66 11.14
N THR A 395 12.24 -5.78 11.71
CA THR A 395 10.83 -6.15 11.71
C THR A 395 9.96 -5.14 12.46
N ARG A 396 10.40 -4.65 13.63
CA ARG A 396 9.68 -3.59 14.36
C ARG A 396 9.55 -2.31 13.56
N ILE A 397 10.65 -1.84 12.96
CA ILE A 397 10.68 -0.60 12.17
C ILE A 397 9.78 -0.75 10.92
N LEU A 398 9.89 -1.88 10.21
CA LEU A 398 9.02 -2.18 9.07
C LEU A 398 7.54 -2.15 9.48
N GLY A 399 7.21 -2.76 10.61
CA GLY A 399 5.85 -2.77 11.14
C GLY A 399 5.29 -1.38 11.42
N VAL A 400 6.11 -0.50 12.00
CA VAL A 400 5.76 0.91 12.24
C VAL A 400 5.58 1.66 10.92
N LEU A 401 6.51 1.53 9.97
CA LEU A 401 6.43 2.21 8.67
C LEU A 401 5.18 1.79 7.89
N LEU A 402 4.87 0.49 7.88
CA LEU A 402 3.66 -0.03 7.25
C LEU A 402 2.40 0.52 7.92
N ARG A 403 2.37 0.60 9.25
CA ARG A 403 1.23 1.22 9.95
C ARG A 403 1.10 2.71 9.61
N ALA A 404 2.21 3.45 9.60
CA ALA A 404 2.20 4.87 9.30
C ALA A 404 1.76 5.18 7.86
N LEU A 405 2.17 4.36 6.87
CA LEU A 405 1.64 4.44 5.49
C LEU A 405 0.13 4.20 5.46
N GLN A 406 -0.33 3.20 6.20
CA GLN A 406 -1.74 2.81 6.21
C GLN A 406 -2.65 3.81 6.90
N GLU A 407 -2.15 4.50 7.91
CA GLU A 407 -2.84 5.54 8.66
C GLU A 407 -2.60 6.94 8.06
N LYS A 408 -1.85 7.01 6.95
CA LYS A 408 -1.48 8.24 6.22
C LYS A 408 -0.64 9.23 7.02
N HIS A 409 0.09 8.73 8.01
CA HIS A 409 1.15 9.45 8.70
C HIS A 409 2.45 9.48 7.89
N ILE A 410 2.59 8.54 6.94
CA ILE A 410 3.53 8.62 5.82
C ILE A 410 2.72 8.62 4.53
N MET A 411 3.02 9.54 3.63
CA MET A 411 2.42 9.61 2.29
C MET A 411 3.50 9.63 1.23
N LEU A 412 3.26 8.96 0.10
CA LEU A 412 4.27 8.75 -0.94
C LEU A 412 3.87 9.44 -2.24
N TYR A 413 4.85 10.05 -2.88
CA TYR A 413 4.72 10.55 -4.25
C TYR A 413 5.98 10.17 -5.04
N PHE A 414 5.78 9.66 -6.25
CA PHE A 414 6.84 9.31 -7.19
C PHE A 414 6.64 10.07 -8.50
N ARG A 415 7.74 10.40 -9.19
CA ARG A 415 7.67 11.00 -10.53
C ARG A 415 7.29 9.98 -11.60
N ASP A 416 7.49 8.69 -11.34
CA ASP A 416 7.00 7.61 -12.19
C ASP A 416 5.52 7.33 -11.86
N GLY A 417 4.63 7.62 -12.81
CA GLY A 417 3.19 7.42 -12.65
C GLY A 417 2.79 5.97 -12.39
N ARG A 418 3.59 4.98 -12.81
CA ARG A 418 3.34 3.55 -12.51
C ARG A 418 3.43 3.27 -11.02
N MET A 419 4.33 3.97 -10.32
CA MET A 419 4.49 3.83 -8.87
C MET A 419 3.33 4.47 -8.12
N ASN A 420 2.87 5.64 -8.55
CA ASN A 420 1.70 6.29 -7.94
C ASN A 420 0.43 5.44 -8.10
N GLN A 421 0.24 4.77 -9.25
CA GLN A 421 -0.87 3.83 -9.42
C GLN A 421 -0.87 2.70 -8.37
N ILE A 422 0.32 2.20 -8.02
CA ILE A 422 0.46 1.22 -6.94
C ILE A 422 0.12 1.87 -5.61
N VAL A 423 0.72 3.02 -5.26
CA VAL A 423 0.41 3.76 -4.02
C VAL A 423 -1.10 3.98 -3.84
N ASP A 424 -1.79 4.44 -4.88
CA ASP A 424 -3.25 4.64 -4.89
C ASP A 424 -4.03 3.33 -4.69
N THR A 425 -3.58 2.25 -5.32
CA THR A 425 -4.20 0.93 -5.16
C THR A 425 -3.97 0.38 -3.75
N LEU A 426 -2.83 0.69 -3.15
CA LEU A 426 -2.50 0.35 -1.77
C LEU A 426 -3.15 1.31 -0.76
N GLY A 427 -3.74 2.42 -1.21
CA GLY A 427 -4.33 3.44 -0.34
C GLY A 427 -3.32 4.10 0.59
N TRP A 428 -2.06 4.17 0.15
CA TRP A 428 -0.94 4.81 0.85
C TRP A 428 -0.79 6.28 0.49
#